data_AF-A0A968B639-F1
#
_entry.id   AF-A0A968B639-F1
#
_cell.length_a   1.000
_cell.length_b   1.000
_cell.length_c   1.000
_cell.angle_alpha   90.00
_cell.angle_beta   90.00
_cell.angle_gamma   90.00
#
_symmetry.space_group_name_H-M   'P 1'
#
loop_
_entity.id
_entity.type
_entity.pdbx_description
1 polymer ?
#
loop_
_entity_poly.entity_id
_entity_poly.type
_entity_poly.pdbx_seq_one_letter_code
_entity_poly.pdbx_strand_id
1 'polypeptide(L)'
;MDLDQFKIVNDTVGHSAGDQLLQQVAHLLRSKIRGGDTLARLGGDEFGLLLEECSLENAFNIAGSLVDAIKNYRFIWNDRPFEIGISIGLVVLDGSETVAADLLSHADMACYAAKERGRNRVHVYLPNDTELAKRQNELLLVTDLREALNANSFQLYFQPIVPLTQQHNADTHYEVLLRLVNKQGKITAPGEFIPVAERYDLMNAIDRWVV
;
A
#
# COMPACT_ATOMS: atom_id res chain seq x y z
N MET A 1 -8.40 -7.93 3.41
CA MET A 1 -7.88 -8.14 4.79
C MET A 1 -6.54 -8.80 4.67
N ASP A 2 -5.56 -8.41 5.48
CA ASP A 2 -4.19 -8.87 5.36
C ASP A 2 -3.59 -9.14 6.75
N LEU A 3 -2.94 -10.30 6.92
CA LEU A 3 -2.31 -10.66 8.19
C LEU A 3 -1.01 -9.89 8.41
N ASP A 4 -1.00 -9.09 9.46
CA ASP A 4 0.19 -8.36 9.85
C ASP A 4 1.28 -9.35 10.31
N GLN A 5 2.51 -9.11 9.86
CA GLN A 5 3.70 -9.87 10.26
C GLN A 5 3.71 -11.35 9.85
N PHE A 6 2.85 -11.79 8.93
CA PHE A 6 2.86 -13.17 8.43
C PHE A 6 4.24 -13.59 7.88
N LYS A 7 4.91 -12.70 7.15
CA LYS A 7 6.27 -12.94 6.65
C LYS A 7 7.26 -13.25 7.77
N ILE A 8 7.17 -12.59 8.93
CA ILE A 8 8.05 -12.83 10.07
C ILE A 8 7.88 -14.27 10.58
N VAL A 9 6.64 -14.77 10.61
CA VAL A 9 6.36 -16.16 11.00
C VAL A 9 7.03 -17.13 10.01
N ASN A 10 6.83 -16.94 8.71
CA ASN A 10 7.47 -17.78 7.68
C ASN A 10 8.99 -17.76 7.77
N ASP A 11 9.59 -16.58 7.91
CA ASP A 11 11.04 -16.42 7.94
C ASP A 11 11.65 -17.00 9.23
N THR A 12 10.90 -17.03 10.34
CA THR A 12 11.39 -17.49 11.66
C THR A 12 11.23 -19.00 11.87
N VAL A 13 10.08 -19.57 11.47
CA VAL A 13 9.72 -20.97 11.78
C VAL A 13 9.37 -21.82 10.56
N GLY A 14 9.49 -21.25 9.36
CA GLY A 14 9.32 -21.94 8.09
C GLY A 14 7.87 -21.95 7.58
N HIS A 15 7.73 -22.26 6.29
CA HIS A 15 6.44 -22.23 5.59
C HIS A 15 5.39 -23.17 6.17
N SER A 16 5.77 -24.31 6.74
CA SER A 16 4.81 -25.23 7.38
C SER A 16 4.07 -24.60 8.57
N ALA A 17 4.74 -23.73 9.32
CA ALA A 17 4.12 -22.97 10.40
C ALA A 17 3.16 -21.91 9.85
N GLY A 18 3.56 -21.22 8.78
CA GLY A 18 2.71 -20.25 8.09
C GLY A 18 1.43 -20.88 7.52
N ASP A 19 1.53 -22.07 6.93
CA ASP A 19 0.36 -22.79 6.42
C ASP A 19 -0.61 -23.16 7.54
N GLN A 20 -0.11 -23.62 8.69
CA GLN A 20 -0.97 -23.89 9.84
C GLN A 20 -1.59 -22.62 10.42
N LEU A 21 -0.83 -21.52 10.49
CA LEU A 21 -1.34 -20.23 10.91
C LEU A 21 -2.51 -19.78 10.03
N LEU A 22 -2.36 -19.89 8.71
CA LEU A 22 -3.41 -19.54 7.75
C LEU A 22 -4.66 -20.41 7.92
N GLN A 23 -4.51 -21.71 8.17
CA GLN A 23 -5.64 -22.61 8.43
C GLN A 23 -6.39 -22.22 9.72
N GLN A 24 -5.65 -21.92 10.79
CA GLN A 24 -6.23 -21.52 12.07
C GLN A 24 -6.92 -20.16 12.00
N VAL A 25 -6.30 -19.19 11.32
CA VAL A 25 -6.91 -17.88 11.04
C VAL A 25 -8.19 -18.07 10.22
N ALA A 26 -8.16 -18.87 9.15
CA ALA A 26 -9.35 -19.12 8.33
C ALA A 26 -10.51 -19.70 9.17
N HIS A 27 -10.21 -20.64 10.07
CA HIS A 27 -11.20 -21.21 10.97
C HIS A 27 -11.75 -20.17 11.97
N LEU A 28 -10.86 -19.35 12.54
CA LEU A 28 -11.24 -18.28 13.46
C LEU A 28 -12.14 -17.24 12.78
N LEU A 29 -11.76 -16.76 11.59
CA LEU A 29 -12.57 -15.83 10.80
C LEU A 29 -13.94 -16.46 10.46
N ARG A 30 -13.97 -17.72 10.03
CA ARG A 30 -15.23 -18.42 9.69
C ARG A 30 -16.15 -18.56 10.91
N SER A 31 -15.60 -18.73 12.11
CA SER A 31 -16.39 -18.83 13.35
C SER A 31 -17.06 -17.52 13.78
N LYS A 32 -16.61 -16.38 13.22
CA LYS A 32 -17.05 -15.03 13.59
C LYS A 32 -18.03 -14.41 12.60
N ILE A 33 -18.29 -15.07 11.47
CA ILE A 33 -19.21 -14.62 10.43
C ILE A 33 -20.43 -15.54 10.36
N ARG A 34 -21.56 -15.02 9.85
CA ARG A 34 -22.78 -15.82 9.71
C ARG A 34 -22.72 -16.67 8.43
N GLY A 35 -23.58 -17.68 8.35
CA GLY A 35 -23.60 -18.64 7.23
C GLY A 35 -23.87 -18.02 5.84
N GLY A 36 -24.53 -16.86 5.78
CA GLY A 36 -24.79 -16.12 4.55
C GLY A 36 -23.63 -15.27 4.05
N ASP A 37 -22.56 -15.10 4.85
CA ASP A 37 -21.40 -14.31 4.43
C ASP A 37 -20.37 -15.19 3.70
N THR A 38 -19.71 -14.60 2.70
CA THR A 38 -18.69 -15.31 1.90
C THR A 38 -17.30 -14.90 2.36
N LEU A 39 -16.51 -15.89 2.81
CA LEU A 39 -15.10 -15.74 3.18
C LEU A 39 -14.23 -16.49 2.18
N ALA A 40 -13.23 -15.83 1.63
CA ALA A 40 -12.28 -16.39 0.68
C ALA A 40 -10.83 -16.02 1.05
N ARG A 41 -9.87 -16.85 0.66
CA ARG A 41 -8.45 -16.48 0.64
C ARG A 41 -8.12 -16.00 -0.77
N LEU A 42 -7.63 -14.76 -0.89
CA LEU A 42 -7.36 -14.13 -2.19
C LEU A 42 -5.97 -14.54 -2.72
N GLY A 43 -5.02 -14.75 -1.82
CA GLY A 43 -3.65 -15.16 -2.14
C GLY A 43 -2.74 -14.86 -0.96
N GLY A 44 -1.60 -15.55 -0.82
CA GLY A 44 -0.65 -15.27 0.26
C GLY A 44 -1.30 -15.26 1.65
N ASP A 45 -1.18 -14.15 2.34
CA ASP A 45 -1.75 -13.80 3.64
C ASP A 45 -3.03 -12.96 3.59
N GLU A 46 -3.63 -12.84 2.39
CA GLU A 46 -4.80 -12.01 2.14
C GLU A 46 -6.09 -12.81 2.15
N PHE A 47 -7.10 -12.23 2.80
CA PHE A 47 -8.46 -12.74 2.90
C PHE A 47 -9.47 -11.70 2.44
N GLY A 48 -10.51 -12.16 1.74
CA GLY A 48 -11.67 -11.37 1.32
C GLY A 48 -12.93 -11.82 2.07
N LEU A 49 -13.74 -10.85 2.48
CA LEU A 49 -15.02 -11.09 3.15
C LEU A 49 -16.10 -10.24 2.47
N LEU A 50 -17.16 -10.90 2.00
CA LEU A 50 -18.35 -10.26 1.45
C LEU A 50 -19.50 -10.40 2.45
N LEU A 51 -20.02 -9.25 2.88
CA LEU A 51 -21.16 -9.14 3.78
C LEU A 51 -22.38 -8.65 2.99
N GLU A 52 -23.30 -9.56 2.69
CA GLU A 52 -24.53 -9.23 1.96
C GLU A 52 -25.58 -8.61 2.89
N GLU A 53 -26.43 -7.70 2.41
CA GLU A 53 -27.51 -7.10 3.22
C GLU A 53 -27.02 -6.53 4.57
N CYS A 54 -25.85 -5.91 4.58
CA CYS A 54 -25.19 -5.42 5.79
C CYS A 54 -25.04 -3.89 5.74
N SER A 55 -25.43 -3.20 6.82
CA SER A 55 -25.16 -1.77 6.95
C SER A 55 -23.67 -1.53 7.18
N LEU A 56 -23.18 -0.34 6.81
CA LEU A 56 -21.79 0.04 7.07
C LEU A 56 -21.42 -0.06 8.57
N GLU A 57 -22.33 0.35 9.45
CA GLU A 57 -22.12 0.25 10.91
C GLU A 57 -21.96 -1.20 11.37
N ASN A 58 -22.82 -2.11 10.91
CA ASN A 58 -22.72 -3.53 11.22
C ASN A 58 -21.44 -4.13 10.64
N ALA A 59 -21.10 -3.79 9.40
CA ALA A 59 -19.89 -4.25 8.75
C ALA A 59 -18.62 -3.77 9.49
N PHE A 60 -18.60 -2.53 9.97
CA PHE A 60 -17.52 -1.99 10.78
C PHE A 60 -17.40 -2.72 12.13
N ASN A 61 -18.52 -2.99 12.80
CA ASN A 61 -18.54 -3.75 14.06
C ASN A 61 -18.05 -5.19 13.87
N ILE A 62 -18.50 -5.87 12.80
CA ILE A 62 -18.03 -7.21 12.45
C ILE A 62 -16.53 -7.17 12.19
N ALA A 63 -16.05 -6.27 11.34
CA ALA A 63 -14.62 -6.13 11.04
C ALA A 63 -13.79 -5.83 12.30
N GLY A 64 -14.26 -4.95 13.19
CA GLY A 64 -13.61 -4.68 14.48
C GLY A 64 -13.52 -5.93 15.36
N SER A 65 -14.60 -6.72 15.42
CA SER A 65 -14.59 -8.00 16.16
C SER A 65 -13.61 -9.03 15.59
N LEU A 66 -13.37 -9.01 14.27
CA LEU A 66 -12.38 -9.87 13.61
C LEU A 66 -10.95 -9.42 13.97
N VAL A 67 -10.70 -8.10 13.95
CA VAL A 67 -9.42 -7.52 14.41
C VAL A 67 -9.14 -7.95 15.85
N ASP A 68 -10.11 -7.77 16.75
CA ASP A 68 -9.94 -8.17 18.15
C ASP A 68 -9.77 -9.68 18.33
N ALA A 69 -10.49 -10.50 17.54
CA ALA A 69 -10.35 -11.95 17.60
C ALA A 69 -8.94 -12.40 17.20
N ILE A 70 -8.39 -11.83 16.13
CA ILE A 70 -7.04 -12.14 15.64
C ILE A 70 -5.97 -11.61 16.61
N LYS A 71 -6.11 -10.36 17.08
CA LYS A 71 -5.20 -9.75 18.04
C LYS A 71 -5.08 -10.57 19.33
N ASN A 72 -6.19 -11.14 19.80
CA ASN A 72 -6.22 -11.96 21.01
C ASN A 72 -5.87 -13.42 20.74
N TYR A 73 -5.68 -13.81 19.48
CA TYR A 73 -5.31 -15.17 19.11
C TYR A 73 -3.83 -15.40 19.38
N ARG A 74 -3.52 -16.42 20.19
CA ARG A 74 -2.14 -16.86 20.42
C ARG A 74 -1.84 -18.06 19.56
N PHE A 75 -1.11 -17.84 18.46
CA PHE A 75 -0.55 -18.92 17.68
C PHE A 75 0.65 -19.50 18.41
N ILE A 76 0.64 -20.80 18.70
CA ILE A 76 1.76 -21.50 19.36
C ILE A 76 2.35 -22.50 18.38
N TRP A 77 3.65 -22.39 18.14
CA TRP A 77 4.40 -23.31 17.30
C TRP A 77 5.69 -23.72 18.00
N ASN A 78 5.89 -25.02 18.23
CA ASN A 78 7.04 -25.56 18.98
C ASN A 78 7.25 -24.84 20.32
N ASP A 79 6.20 -24.71 21.12
CA ASP A 79 6.16 -24.03 22.43
C ASP A 79 6.52 -22.54 22.41
N ARG A 80 6.57 -21.90 21.22
CA ARG A 80 6.79 -20.46 21.07
C ARG A 80 5.49 -19.76 20.68
N PRO A 81 5.06 -18.73 21.44
CA PRO A 81 3.91 -17.93 21.05
C PRO A 81 4.29 -16.90 19.99
N PHE A 82 3.38 -16.68 19.04
CA PHE A 82 3.44 -15.61 18.04
C PHE A 82 2.20 -14.73 18.18
N GLU A 83 2.42 -13.43 18.19
CA GLU A 83 1.37 -12.43 18.12
C GLU A 83 1.17 -12.04 16.67
N ILE A 84 -0.07 -12.11 16.19
CA ILE A 84 -0.46 -11.71 14.85
C ILE A 84 -1.53 -10.63 14.91
N GLY A 85 -1.51 -9.75 13.91
CA GLY A 85 -2.55 -8.75 13.70
C GLY A 85 -3.25 -8.99 12.38
N ILE A 86 -4.33 -8.25 12.15
CA ILE A 86 -4.96 -8.18 10.83
C ILE A 86 -5.31 -6.74 10.51
N SER A 87 -4.94 -6.30 9.32
CA SER A 87 -5.34 -5.01 8.77
C SER A 87 -6.52 -5.23 7.81
N ILE A 88 -7.58 -4.43 7.97
CA ILE A 88 -8.84 -4.61 7.22
C ILE A 88 -9.20 -3.31 6.50
N GLY A 89 -9.32 -3.39 5.18
CA GLY A 89 -10.00 -2.38 4.36
C GLY A 89 -11.47 -2.73 4.20
N LEU A 90 -12.35 -1.74 4.35
CA LEU A 90 -13.80 -1.90 4.25
C LEU A 90 -14.36 -0.97 3.17
N VAL A 91 -15.12 -1.51 2.21
CA VAL A 91 -15.76 -0.76 1.12
C VAL A 91 -17.25 -1.03 1.14
N VAL A 92 -18.06 0.00 0.88
CA VAL A 92 -19.51 -0.12 0.76
C VAL A 92 -19.88 -0.43 -0.68
N LEU A 93 -20.71 -1.46 -0.86
CA LEU A 93 -21.33 -1.82 -2.13
C LEU A 93 -22.74 -1.20 -2.18
N ASP A 94 -22.88 -0.05 -2.82
CA ASP A 94 -24.18 0.65 -2.96
C ASP A 94 -24.80 0.48 -4.37
N GLY A 95 -24.16 -0.31 -5.24
CA GLY A 95 -24.59 -0.54 -6.61
C GLY A 95 -24.22 0.58 -7.59
N SER A 96 -23.49 1.61 -7.15
CA SER A 96 -22.98 2.68 -8.03
C SER A 96 -21.73 2.27 -8.81
N GLU A 97 -20.92 1.36 -8.26
CA GLU A 97 -19.73 0.82 -8.90
C GLU A 97 -20.10 -0.29 -9.90
N THR A 98 -19.59 -0.16 -11.14
CA THR A 98 -19.96 -1.03 -12.26
C THR A 98 -19.02 -2.21 -12.47
N VAL A 99 -17.83 -2.22 -11.82
CA VAL A 99 -16.78 -3.22 -12.07
C VAL A 99 -16.20 -3.76 -10.76
N ALA A 100 -16.20 -5.09 -10.61
CA ALA A 100 -15.64 -5.78 -9.44
C ALA A 100 -14.15 -5.48 -9.18
N ALA A 101 -13.39 -5.16 -10.24
CA ALA A 101 -11.99 -4.79 -10.13
C ALA A 101 -11.79 -3.48 -9.36
N ASP A 102 -12.67 -2.50 -9.56
CA ASP A 102 -12.59 -1.20 -8.87
C ASP A 102 -12.89 -1.37 -7.38
N LEU A 103 -13.92 -2.16 -7.05
CA LEU A 103 -14.26 -2.53 -5.67
C LEU A 103 -13.10 -3.20 -4.93
N LEU A 104 -12.42 -4.15 -5.59
CA LEU A 104 -11.26 -4.83 -5.02
C LEU A 104 -10.08 -3.86 -4.84
N SER A 105 -9.86 -2.97 -5.81
CA SER A 105 -8.84 -1.91 -5.72
C SER A 105 -9.11 -0.98 -4.53
N HIS A 106 -10.35 -0.51 -4.37
CA HIS A 106 -10.77 0.33 -3.25
C HIS A 106 -10.56 -0.39 -1.90
N ALA A 107 -10.87 -1.69 -1.83
CA ALA A 107 -10.68 -2.49 -0.62
C ALA A 107 -9.20 -2.66 -0.27
N ASP A 108 -8.34 -2.88 -1.27
CA ASP A 108 -6.90 -2.96 -1.09
C ASP A 108 -6.31 -1.62 -0.61
N MET A 109 -6.69 -0.51 -1.24
CA MET A 109 -6.27 0.83 -0.83
C MET A 109 -6.65 1.11 0.63
N ALA A 110 -7.87 0.74 1.03
CA ALA A 110 -8.30 0.91 2.41
C ALA A 110 -7.53 -0.01 3.38
N CYS A 111 -7.24 -1.24 2.97
CA CYS A 111 -6.47 -2.20 3.75
C CYS A 111 -5.03 -1.71 3.98
N TYR A 112 -4.43 -1.11 2.95
CA TYR A 112 -3.12 -0.49 3.07
C TYR A 112 -3.15 0.74 4.01
N ALA A 113 -4.16 1.62 3.90
CA ALA A 113 -4.28 2.75 4.82
C ALA A 113 -4.43 2.30 6.29
N ALA A 114 -5.07 1.15 6.54
CA ALA A 114 -5.07 0.52 7.86
C ALA A 114 -3.64 0.14 8.32
N LYS A 115 -2.81 -0.40 7.42
CA LYS A 115 -1.40 -0.73 7.72
C LYS A 115 -0.59 0.52 8.06
N GLU A 116 -0.67 1.58 7.25
CA GLU A 116 0.12 2.81 7.48
C GLU A 116 -0.25 3.53 8.78
N ARG A 117 -1.53 3.50 9.17
CA ARG A 117 -1.96 4.17 10.41
C ARG A 117 -1.55 3.41 11.67
N GLY A 118 -0.86 2.28 11.55
CA GLY A 118 -0.32 1.52 12.67
C GLY A 118 -0.80 0.07 12.74
N ARG A 119 -1.33 -0.48 11.65
CA ARG A 119 -1.80 -1.87 11.52
C ARG A 119 -2.93 -2.23 12.50
N ASN A 120 -3.34 -3.50 12.49
CA ASN A 120 -4.28 -4.10 13.45
C ASN A 120 -5.56 -3.26 13.67
N ARG A 121 -6.19 -2.85 12.56
CA ARG A 121 -7.35 -1.96 12.57
C ARG A 121 -8.19 -2.12 11.31
N VAL A 122 -9.38 -1.55 11.38
CA VAL A 122 -10.26 -1.37 10.23
C VAL A 122 -10.09 0.05 9.68
N HIS A 123 -10.05 0.19 8.37
CA HIS A 123 -10.15 1.47 7.69
C HIS A 123 -11.23 1.40 6.61
N VAL A 124 -12.14 2.38 6.65
CA VAL A 124 -13.27 2.46 5.72
C VAL A 124 -12.85 3.32 4.53
N TYR A 125 -13.04 2.78 3.34
CA TYR A 125 -12.94 3.52 2.10
C TYR A 125 -14.03 4.59 2.04
N LEU A 126 -13.62 5.85 1.91
CA LEU A 126 -14.52 6.95 1.61
C LEU A 126 -14.12 7.51 0.24
N PRO A 127 -15.04 7.63 -0.74
CA PRO A 127 -14.73 8.19 -2.06
C PRO A 127 -14.15 9.61 -2.03
N ASN A 128 -14.46 10.36 -0.96
CA ASN A 128 -13.93 11.71 -0.70
C ASN A 128 -12.74 11.72 0.27
N ASP A 129 -12.12 10.57 0.55
CA ASP A 129 -10.88 10.55 1.34
C ASP A 129 -9.76 11.12 0.47
N THR A 130 -9.38 12.36 0.75
CA THR A 130 -8.28 13.07 0.07
C THR A 130 -6.97 12.28 0.05
N GLU A 131 -6.73 11.41 1.02
CA GLU A 131 -5.56 10.52 1.05
C GLU A 131 -5.64 9.42 -0.01
N LEU A 132 -6.84 9.01 -0.39
CA LEU A 132 -7.06 7.96 -1.35
C LEU A 132 -6.93 8.47 -2.79
N ALA A 133 -7.45 9.68 -3.06
CA ALA A 133 -7.17 10.40 -4.30
C ALA A 133 -5.66 10.70 -4.46
N LYS A 134 -5.00 11.09 -3.36
CA LYS A 134 -3.54 11.24 -3.32
C LYS A 134 -2.84 9.92 -3.66
N ARG A 135 -3.31 8.80 -3.15
CA ARG A 135 -2.76 7.47 -3.43
C ARG A 135 -2.95 7.01 -4.87
N GLN A 136 -4.11 7.26 -5.49
CA GLN A 136 -4.29 7.01 -6.93
C GLN A 136 -3.25 7.78 -7.74
N ASN A 137 -3.01 9.04 -7.39
CA ASN A 137 -1.97 9.84 -8.03
C ASN A 137 -0.55 9.28 -7.79
N GLU A 138 -0.26 8.78 -6.58
CA GLU A 138 1.03 8.12 -6.29
C GLU A 138 1.25 6.87 -7.16
N LEU A 139 0.24 6.01 -7.33
CA LEU A 139 0.36 4.80 -8.16
C LEU A 139 0.55 5.13 -9.64
N LEU A 140 -0.12 6.18 -10.13
CA LEU A 140 0.12 6.71 -11.47
C LEU A 140 1.56 7.23 -11.60
N LEU A 141 2.07 7.96 -10.61
CA LEU A 141 3.45 8.44 -10.55
C LEU A 141 4.47 7.28 -10.55
N VAL A 142 4.21 6.19 -9.81
CA VAL A 142 5.08 5.00 -9.84
C VAL A 142 5.14 4.40 -11.24
N THR A 143 4.00 4.35 -11.93
CA THR A 143 3.92 3.85 -13.31
C THR A 143 4.74 4.76 -14.24
N ASP A 144 4.53 6.07 -14.17
CA ASP A 144 5.27 7.07 -14.95
C ASP A 144 6.78 7.00 -14.68
N LEU A 145 7.21 6.84 -13.42
CA LEU A 145 8.62 6.71 -13.04
C LEU A 145 9.26 5.45 -13.64
N ARG A 146 8.57 4.31 -13.56
CA ARG A 146 9.06 3.05 -14.16
C ARG A 146 9.14 3.15 -15.67
N GLU A 147 8.16 3.77 -16.30
CA GLU A 147 8.21 4.04 -17.74
C GLU A 147 9.36 4.97 -18.10
N ALA A 148 9.57 6.06 -17.36
CA ALA A 148 10.65 7.01 -17.60
C ALA A 148 12.03 6.37 -17.43
N LEU A 149 12.21 5.49 -16.44
CA LEU A 149 13.44 4.71 -16.24
C LEU A 149 13.72 3.77 -17.43
N ASN A 150 12.69 3.18 -18.03
CA ASN A 150 12.84 2.24 -19.14
C ASN A 150 12.96 2.94 -20.51
N ALA A 151 12.24 4.04 -20.70
CA ALA A 151 12.12 4.75 -21.98
C ALA A 151 13.03 5.99 -22.08
N ASN A 152 13.87 6.26 -21.07
CA ASN A 152 14.73 7.45 -20.98
C ASN A 152 13.96 8.77 -21.09
N SER A 153 12.79 8.85 -20.44
CA SER A 153 11.88 10.01 -20.54
C SER A 153 12.11 11.08 -19.48
N PHE A 154 13.15 10.95 -18.66
CA PHE A 154 13.56 12.01 -17.73
C PHE A 154 14.28 13.14 -18.47
N GLN A 155 14.22 14.35 -17.89
CA GLN A 155 14.96 15.50 -18.38
C GLN A 155 15.83 16.10 -17.27
N LEU A 156 16.98 16.63 -17.66
CA LEU A 156 17.90 17.34 -16.77
C LEU A 156 17.83 18.83 -17.06
N TYR A 157 17.48 19.59 -16.03
CA TYR A 157 17.48 21.05 -16.03
C TYR A 157 18.75 21.52 -15.32
N PHE A 158 19.24 22.71 -15.69
CA PHE A 158 20.45 23.28 -15.12
C PHE A 158 20.13 24.64 -14.50
N GLN A 159 20.37 24.77 -13.20
CA GLN A 159 20.25 26.04 -12.50
C GLN A 159 21.64 26.63 -12.28
N PRO A 160 21.96 27.82 -12.85
CA PRO A 160 23.29 28.41 -12.71
C PRO A 160 23.52 28.90 -11.27
N ILE A 161 24.71 28.62 -10.74
CA ILE A 161 25.18 29.10 -9.45
C ILE A 161 26.21 30.20 -9.73
N VAL A 162 25.86 31.44 -9.38
CA VAL A 162 26.67 32.63 -9.68
C VAL A 162 27.44 33.11 -8.44
N PRO A 163 28.73 33.51 -8.60
CA PRO A 163 29.50 34.06 -7.50
C PRO A 163 28.98 35.44 -7.09
N LEU A 164 28.91 35.71 -5.78
CA LEU A 164 28.47 37.02 -5.26
C LEU A 164 29.54 38.11 -5.36
N THR A 165 30.82 37.71 -5.46
CA THR A 165 31.97 38.60 -5.64
C THR A 165 32.59 38.39 -7.01
N GLN A 166 32.91 39.47 -7.72
CA GLN A 166 33.59 39.39 -9.02
C GLN A 166 35.01 38.85 -8.84
N GLN A 167 35.19 37.55 -9.09
CA GLN A 167 36.50 36.96 -9.31
C GLN A 167 36.78 36.89 -10.83
N HIS A 168 37.94 37.39 -11.26
CA HIS A 168 38.46 37.09 -12.59
C HIS A 168 38.75 35.58 -12.65
N ASN A 169 38.05 34.86 -13.53
CA ASN A 169 38.03 33.39 -13.68
C ASN A 169 37.16 32.62 -12.66
N ALA A 170 35.94 33.08 -12.39
CA ALA A 170 34.97 32.20 -11.74
C ALA A 170 34.45 31.16 -12.76
N ASP A 171 34.75 29.88 -12.51
CA ASP A 171 34.14 28.78 -13.25
C ASP A 171 32.62 28.83 -13.11
N THR A 172 31.90 28.57 -14.21
CA THR A 172 30.44 28.51 -14.18
C THR A 172 30.00 27.20 -13.53
N HIS A 173 29.32 27.30 -12.40
CA HIS A 173 28.77 26.15 -11.68
C HIS A 173 27.28 26.01 -12.00
N TYR A 174 26.80 24.77 -12.07
CA TYR A 174 25.39 24.46 -12.29
C TYR A 174 24.92 23.40 -11.30
N GLU A 175 23.71 23.56 -10.80
CA GLU A 175 22.97 22.48 -10.15
C GLU A 175 22.15 21.72 -11.19
N VAL A 176 22.28 20.40 -11.20
CA VAL A 176 21.51 19.51 -12.09
C VAL A 176 20.22 19.12 -11.38
N LEU A 177 19.09 19.43 -12.02
CA LEU A 177 17.76 19.22 -11.47
C LEU A 177 16.96 18.26 -12.35
N LEU A 178 16.57 17.13 -11.78
CA LEU A 178 15.78 16.12 -12.48
C LEU A 178 14.34 16.61 -12.75
N ARG A 179 13.78 16.22 -13.88
CA ARG A 179 12.36 16.43 -14.23
C ARG A 179 11.79 15.14 -14.79
N LEU A 180 10.61 14.78 -14.31
CA LEU A 180 9.81 13.68 -14.86
C LEU A 180 8.89 14.25 -15.93
N VAL A 181 8.89 13.66 -17.11
CA VAL A 181 7.99 14.05 -18.20
C VAL A 181 7.07 12.89 -18.50
N ASN A 182 5.76 13.11 -18.38
CA ASN A 182 4.77 12.10 -18.71
C ASN A 182 4.53 12.01 -20.23
N LYS A 183 3.75 11.03 -20.67
CA LYS A 183 3.42 10.79 -22.09
C LYS A 183 2.76 11.97 -22.80
N GLN A 184 2.08 12.85 -22.06
CA GLN A 184 1.44 14.06 -22.59
C GLN A 184 2.37 15.29 -22.59
N GLY A 185 3.65 15.13 -22.20
CA GLY A 185 4.64 16.21 -22.14
C GLY A 185 4.51 17.10 -20.91
N LYS A 186 3.68 16.74 -19.92
CA LYS A 186 3.60 17.47 -18.64
C LYS A 186 4.85 17.19 -17.83
N ILE A 187 5.48 18.26 -17.36
CA ILE A 187 6.65 18.21 -16.49
C ILE A 187 6.19 18.17 -15.03
N THR A 188 6.67 17.17 -14.29
CA THR A 188 6.47 17.01 -12.85
C THR A 188 7.77 17.33 -12.11
N ALA A 189 7.68 18.17 -11.07
CA ALA A 189 8.83 18.61 -10.29
C ALA A 189 9.29 17.53 -9.29
N PRO A 190 10.59 17.53 -8.89
CA PRO A 190 11.13 16.58 -7.92
C PRO A 190 10.34 16.46 -6.62
N GLY A 191 9.84 17.57 -6.10
CA GLY A 191 9.07 17.57 -4.85
C GLY A 191 7.78 16.74 -4.89
N GLU A 192 7.24 16.45 -6.08
CA GLU A 192 6.04 15.64 -6.25
C GLU A 192 6.34 14.15 -6.40
N PHE A 193 7.45 13.78 -7.05
CA PHE A 193 7.75 12.37 -7.35
C PHE A 193 8.85 11.75 -6.48
N ILE A 194 9.77 12.54 -5.89
CA ILE A 194 10.84 11.99 -5.02
C ILE A 194 10.26 11.25 -3.80
N PRO A 195 9.27 11.79 -3.05
CA PRO A 195 8.71 11.06 -1.91
C PRO A 195 8.08 9.72 -2.30
N VAL A 196 7.52 9.65 -3.52
CA VAL A 196 6.97 8.42 -4.09
C VAL A 196 8.11 7.48 -4.48
N ALA A 197 9.13 7.99 -5.18
CA ALA A 197 10.28 7.19 -5.58
C ALA A 197 11.03 6.59 -4.37
N GLU A 198 11.16 7.31 -3.27
CA GLU A 198 11.72 6.81 -2.01
C GLU A 198 10.86 5.71 -1.41
N ARG A 199 9.54 5.95 -1.30
CA ARG A 199 8.58 5.00 -0.71
C ARG A 199 8.51 3.67 -1.45
N TYR A 200 8.70 3.68 -2.77
CA TYR A 200 8.63 2.50 -3.64
C TYR A 200 10.01 2.00 -4.09
N ASP A 201 11.09 2.39 -3.39
CA ASP A 201 12.47 1.94 -3.60
C ASP A 201 13.03 2.17 -5.03
N LEU A 202 12.57 3.22 -5.71
CA LEU A 202 12.99 3.58 -7.07
C LEU A 202 14.18 4.55 -7.11
N MET A 203 14.53 5.21 -6.00
CA MET A 203 15.59 6.23 -5.99
C MET A 203 16.95 5.72 -6.46
N ASN A 204 17.34 4.49 -6.08
CA ASN A 204 18.60 3.91 -6.53
C ASN A 204 18.70 3.77 -8.06
N ALA A 205 17.58 3.49 -8.73
CA ALA A 205 17.53 3.38 -10.19
C ALA A 205 17.57 4.77 -10.83
N ILE A 206 16.90 5.75 -10.23
CA ILE A 206 16.89 7.15 -10.67
C ILE A 206 18.29 7.76 -10.54
N ASP A 207 18.97 7.57 -9.41
CA ASP A 207 20.32 8.10 -9.19
C ASP A 207 21.31 7.56 -10.22
N ARG A 208 21.21 6.26 -10.55
CA ARG A 208 22.01 5.64 -11.61
C ARG A 208 21.69 6.15 -13.01
N TRP A 209 20.46 6.60 -13.23
CA TRP A 209 20.06 7.18 -14.51
C TRP A 209 20.62 8.61 -14.66
N VAL A 210 20.74 9.36 -13.56
CA VAL A 210 21.24 10.74 -13.56
C VAL A 210 22.75 10.84 -13.80
N VAL A 211 23.54 9.82 -13.42
CA VAL A 211 25.02 9.82 -13.44
C VAL A 211 25.59 9.11 -14.67
#